data_AF-W1XYB2-F1
#
_entry.id   AF-W1XYB2-F1
#
_cell.length_a   1.000
_cell.length_b   1.000
_cell.length_c   1.000
_cell.angle_alpha   90.00
_cell.angle_beta   90.00
_cell.angle_gamma   90.00
#
_symmetry.space_group_name_H-M   'P 1'
#
loop_
_entity.id
_entity.type
_entity.pdbx_description
1 polymer ?
#
loop_
_entity_poly.entity_id
_entity_poly.type
_entity_poly.pdbx_seq_one_letter_code
_entity_poly.pdbx_strand_id
1 'polypeptide(L)' 'QVIVVGFGRFGQVIGRLLMANKMRITVLERDISAVNLMRKYGYKVYYGDATQVDLLRSAGAEAAESIVITCNEPEDT' A
#
# COMPACT_ATOMS: atom_id res chain seq x y z
N GLN A 1 -7.90 -0.90 9.81
CA GLN A 1 -6.68 -0.45 9.08
C GLN A 1 -6.72 -1.08 7.72
N VAL A 2 -6.40 -0.32 6.66
CA VAL A 2 -6.39 -0.82 5.27
C VAL A 2 -4.97 -0.83 4.74
N ILE A 3 -4.60 -1.94 4.10
CA ILE A 3 -3.33 -2.05 3.38
C ILE A 3 -3.60 -1.76 1.89
N VAL A 4 -2.83 -0.85 1.31
CA VAL A 4 -2.91 -0.52 -0.12
C VAL A 4 -1.64 -1.00 -0.79
N VAL A 5 -1.79 -1.92 -1.74
CA VAL A 5 -0.69 -2.48 -2.53
C VAL A 5 -0.61 -1.75 -3.86
N GLY A 6 0.52 -1.13 -4.12
CA GLY A 6 0.70 -0.18 -5.22
C GLY A 6 0.14 1.20 -4.89
N PHE A 7 0.88 2.24 -5.23
CA PHE A 7 0.55 3.64 -5.01
C PHE A 7 0.83 4.50 -6.24
N GLY A 8 0.58 3.91 -7.40
CA GLY A 8 0.44 4.63 -8.67
C GLY A 8 -0.84 5.47 -8.72
N ARG A 9 -1.24 5.88 -9.93
CA ARG A 9 -2.40 6.79 -10.13
C ARG A 9 -3.68 6.30 -9.45
N PHE A 10 -4.00 5.01 -9.55
CA PHE A 10 -5.19 4.43 -8.93
C PHE A 10 -5.05 4.31 -7.41
N GLY A 11 -3.94 3.75 -6.93
CA GLY A 11 -3.63 3.66 -5.50
C GLY A 11 -3.66 5.02 -4.78
N GLN A 12 -3.23 6.10 -5.44
CA GLN A 12 -3.33 7.46 -4.90
C GLN A 12 -4.76 7.97 -4.76
N VAL A 13 -5.68 7.59 -5.67
CA VAL A 13 -7.10 7.96 -5.56
C VAL A 13 -7.73 7.20 -4.40
N ILE A 14 -7.49 5.90 -4.31
CA ILE A 14 -7.99 5.06 -3.21
C ILE A 14 -7.42 5.53 -1.87
N GLY A 15 -6.11 5.78 -1.78
CA GLY A 15 -5.46 6.27 -0.57
C GLY A 15 -6.06 7.59 -0.09
N ARG A 16 -6.30 8.54 -1.01
CA ARG A 16 -6.97 9.81 -0.71
C ARG A 16 -8.39 9.62 -0.19
N LEU A 17 -9.18 8.76 -0.85
CA LEU A 17 -10.54 8.45 -0.42
C LEU A 17 -10.56 7.84 1.00
N LEU A 18 -9.69 6.87 1.27
CA LEU A 18 -9.60 6.21 2.58
C LEU A 18 -9.19 7.19 3.68
N MET A 19 -8.19 8.03 3.44
CA MET A 19 -7.77 9.05 4.41
C MET A 19 -8.84 10.11 4.64
N ALA A 20 -9.58 10.53 3.61
CA ALA A 20 -10.71 11.46 3.76
C ALA A 20 -11.80 10.88 4.69
N ASN A 21 -11.96 9.56 4.69
CA ASN A 21 -12.85 8.83 5.61
C ASN A 21 -12.17 8.45 6.94
N LYS A 22 -11.04 9.08 7.28
CA LYS A 22 -10.26 8.87 8.53
C LYS A 22 -9.79 7.43 8.74
N MET A 23 -9.66 6.64 7.67
CA MET A 23 -9.12 5.29 7.74
C MET A 23 -7.60 5.34 7.88
N ARG A 24 -7.06 4.54 8.80
CA ARG A 24 -5.61 4.32 8.88
C ARG A 24 -5.17 3.46 7.71
N ILE A 25 -4.27 3.98 6.88
CA ILE A 25 -3.71 3.28 5.73
C ILE A 25 -2.25 2.89 5.94
N THR A 26 -1.84 1.79 5.33
CA THR A 26 -0.44 1.39 5.18
C THR A 26 -0.21 1.03 3.73
N VAL A 27 0.86 1.55 3.13
CA VAL A 27 1.13 1.39 1.70
C VAL A 27 2.28 0.40 1.50
N LEU A 28 2.14 -0.49 0.51
CA LEU A 28 3.25 -1.28 -0.05
C LEU A 28 3.55 -0.80 -1.45
N GLU A 29 4.80 -0.48 -1.73
CA GLU A 29 5.22 0.08 -3.02
C GLU A 29 6.61 -0.46 -3.42
N ARG A 30 6.75 -0.78 -4.72
CA ARG A 30 7.99 -1.29 -5.32
C ARG A 30 8.84 -0.18 -5.94
N ASP A 31 8.28 1.00 -6.20
CA ASP A 31 9.06 2.17 -6.66
C ASP A 31 9.66 2.95 -5.47
N ILE A 32 11.00 2.91 -5.35
CA ILE A 32 11.77 3.63 -4.33
C ILE A 32 11.50 5.15 -4.36
N SER A 33 11.34 5.73 -5.54
CA SER A 33 11.09 7.16 -5.72
C SER A 33 9.74 7.53 -5.10
N ALA A 34 8.71 6.72 -5.36
CA ALA A 34 7.38 6.89 -4.78
C ALA A 34 7.40 6.68 -3.25
N VAL A 35 8.12 5.67 -2.75
CA VAL A 35 8.30 5.43 -1.31
C VAL A 35 8.91 6.63 -0.60
N ASN A 36 10.00 7.18 -1.15
CA ASN A 36 10.67 8.33 -0.56
C ASN A 36 9.77 9.56 -0.50
N LEU A 37 9.00 9.80 -1.56
CA LEU A 37 8.03 10.89 -1.61
C LEU A 37 6.93 10.71 -0.54
N MET A 38 6.35 9.51 -0.46
CA MET A 38 5.31 9.18 0.52
C MET A 38 5.80 9.32 1.97
N ARG A 39 7.02 8.88 2.28
CA ARG A 39 7.62 9.07 3.62
C ARG A 39 7.74 10.55 3.98
N LYS A 40 8.16 11.40 3.04
CA LYS A 40 8.23 12.85 3.25
C LYS A 40 6.86 13.47 3.57
N TYR A 41 5.79 12.90 3.02
CA TYR A 41 4.41 13.31 3.31
C TYR A 41 3.80 12.60 4.54
N GLY A 42 4.57 11.83 5.30
CA GLY A 42 4.11 11.19 6.54
C GLY A 42 3.31 9.90 6.37
N TYR A 43 3.30 9.30 5.18
CA TYR A 43 2.65 8.01 4.97
C TYR A 43 3.46 6.88 5.61
N LYS A 44 2.77 5.93 6.25
CA LYS A 44 3.36 4.64 6.64
C LYS A 44 3.49 3.76 5.40
N VAL A 45 4.71 3.60 4.90
CA VAL A 45 4.99 2.87 3.65
C VAL A 45 6.12 1.86 3.82
N TYR A 46 5.88 0.66 3.28
CA TYR A 46 6.82 -0.44 3.16
C TYR A 46 7.29 -0.55 1.71
N TYR A 47 8.61 -0.69 1.56
CA TYR A 47 9.22 -0.93 0.26
C TYR A 47 9.33 -2.44 0.03
N GLY A 48 8.88 -2.92 -1.12
CA GLY A 48 9.10 -4.31 -1.53
C GLY A 48 7.93 -4.90 -2.32
N ASP A 49 8.07 -6.18 -2.64
CA ASP A 49 7.07 -6.94 -3.36
C ASP A 49 5.97 -7.46 -2.41
N ALA A 50 4.71 -7.12 -2.70
CA ALA A 50 3.56 -7.57 -1.94
C ALA A 50 3.19 -9.04 -2.10
N THR A 51 3.83 -9.79 -3.00
CA THR A 51 3.74 -11.27 -3.03
C THR A 51 4.53 -11.90 -1.88
N GLN A 52 5.46 -11.16 -1.27
CA GLN A 52 6.25 -11.64 -0.13
C GLN A 52 5.42 -11.60 1.16
N VAL A 53 5.10 -12.79 1.66
CA VAL A 53 4.28 -12.97 2.88
C VAL A 53 4.87 -12.23 4.08
N ASP A 54 6.19 -12.24 4.26
CA ASP A 54 6.83 -11.57 5.39
C ASP A 54 6.72 -10.05 5.32
N LEU A 55 6.67 -9.49 4.11
CA LEU A 55 6.41 -8.07 3.91
C LEU A 55 4.96 -7.72 4.29
N LEU A 56 4.00 -8.55 3.89
CA LEU A 56 2.59 -8.39 4.27
C LEU A 56 2.42 -8.48 5.80
N ARG A 57 3.04 -9.45 6.45
CA ARG A 57 3.06 -9.57 7.92
C ARG A 57 3.65 -8.33 8.57
N SER A 58 4.79 -7.86 8.09
CA SER A 58 5.46 -6.65 8.59
C SER A 58 4.60 -5.39 8.41
N ALA A 59 3.77 -5.34 7.35
CA ALA A 59 2.80 -4.27 7.10
C ALA A 59 1.55 -4.36 8.02
N GLY A 60 1.41 -5.45 8.77
CA GLY A 60 0.29 -5.69 9.68
C GLY A 60 -0.91 -6.39 9.03
N ALA A 61 -0.68 -7.19 7.98
CA ALA A 61 -1.76 -7.88 7.25
C ALA A 61 -2.61 -8.79 8.15
N GLU A 62 -2.04 -9.37 9.21
CA GLU A 62 -2.77 -10.23 10.16
C GLU A 62 -3.89 -9.49 10.91
N ALA A 63 -3.74 -8.17 11.12
CA ALA A 63 -4.71 -7.33 11.81
C ALA A 63 -5.41 -6.32 10.88
N ALA A 64 -5.14 -6.39 9.58
CA ALA A 64 -5.76 -5.50 8.61
C ALA A 64 -7.22 -5.90 8.39
N GLU A 65 -8.10 -4.90 8.28
CA GLU A 65 -9.52 -5.14 7.96
C GLU A 65 -9.68 -5.48 6.47
N SER A 66 -8.78 -4.96 5.63
CA SER A 66 -8.82 -5.18 4.18
C SER A 66 -7.46 -4.91 3.55
N ILE A 67 -7.19 -5.58 2.43
CA ILE A 67 -6.06 -5.32 1.54
C ILE A 67 -6.64 -4.92 0.18
N VAL A 68 -6.22 -3.77 -0.34
CA VAL A 68 -6.62 -3.27 -1.66
C VAL A 68 -5.43 -3.37 -2.59
N ILE A 69 -5.57 -4.19 -3.63
CA ILE A 69 -4.54 -4.38 -4.65
C ILE A 69 -4.82 -3.44 -5.82
N THR A 70 -3.87 -2.56 -6.12
CA THR A 70 -3.98 -1.55 -7.19
C THR A 70 -2.86 -1.65 -8.22
N CYS A 71 -2.09 -2.74 -8.18
CA CYS A 71 -1.07 -3.06 -9.17
C CYS A 71 -1.72 -3.50 -10.48
N ASN A 72 -1.12 -3.13 -11.60
CA ASN A 72 -1.65 -3.39 -12.93
C ASN A 72 -1.22 -4.74 -13.53
N GLU A 73 -0.48 -5.56 -12.78
CA GLU A 73 -0.06 -6.87 -13.26
C GLU A 73 -1.07 -7.91 -12.77
N PRO A 74 -1.95 -8.45 -13.64
CA PRO A 74 -2.49 -9.78 -13.39
C PRO A 74 -1.30 -10.74 -13.33
N GLU A 75 -1.22 -11.57 -12.30
CA GLU A 75 -0.24 -12.65 -12.28
C GLU A 75 -0.55 -13.60 -13.45
N ASP A 76 0.46 -13.85 -14.29
CA ASP A 76 0.48 -14.94 -15.26
C ASP A 76 0.09 -16.23 -14.51
N THR A 77 -1.03 -16.82 -14.91
CA THR A 77 -1.49 -18.13 -14.43
C THR A 77 -0.88 -19.23 -15.28
#